data_AF-A0A7S1RWR1-F1
#
_entry.id   AF-A0A7S1RWR1-F1
#
_cell.length_a   1.000
_cell.length_b   1.000
_cell.length_c   1.000
_cell.angle_alpha   90.00
_cell.angle_beta   90.00
_cell.angle_gamma   90.00
#
_symmetry.space_group_name_H-M   'P 1'
#
loop_
_entity.id
_entity.type
_entity.pdbx_description
1 polymer ?
#
loop_
_entity_poly.entity_id
_entity_poly.type
_entity_poly.pdbx_seq_one_letter_code
_entity_poly.pdbx_strand_id
1 'polypeptide(L)'
;NGMSLPVEMHQEHGMYVPELVFGHLLTSDNYDDDEKKTTGGRNGYGAKLTNIFSSRFEIECGDKERQKRYHQTWEQNMRKKGTAKISAHKGESFTKVTFWPDLGRFGMKKLDKDLAGLMARRCLGQSGAEAAE
;
A
#
# COMPACT_ATOMS: atom_id res chain seq x y z
N ASN A 1 -6.89 14.82 0.19
CA ASN A 1 -6.59 13.45 0.63
C ASN A 1 -7.84 12.82 1.20
N GLY A 2 -8.21 11.63 0.73
CA GLY A 2 -9.37 10.87 1.20
C GLY A 2 -9.12 10.15 2.54
N MET A 3 -10.07 9.32 2.96
CA MET A 3 -9.97 8.52 4.19
C MET A 3 -8.71 7.64 4.17
N SER A 4 -7.89 7.73 5.24
CA SER A 4 -6.71 6.89 5.41
C SER A 4 -7.07 5.55 6.06
N LEU A 5 -6.18 4.57 5.96
CA LEU A 5 -6.36 3.30 6.66
C LEU A 5 -6.38 3.51 8.19
N PRO A 6 -7.34 2.91 8.90
CA PRO A 6 -7.45 3.07 10.35
C PRO A 6 -6.26 2.42 11.06
N VAL A 7 -5.65 3.13 12.01
CA VAL A 7 -4.51 2.60 12.78
C VAL A 7 -5.03 1.90 14.04
N GLU A 8 -5.65 0.73 13.84
CA GLU A 8 -6.25 -0.08 14.89
C GLU A 8 -5.99 -1.59 14.71
N MET A 9 -6.15 -2.34 15.80
CA MET A 9 -5.99 -3.79 15.81
C MET A 9 -7.29 -4.42 15.29
N HIS A 10 -7.19 -5.26 14.27
CA HIS A 10 -8.29 -6.07 13.77
C HIS A 10 -8.58 -7.19 14.78
N GLN A 11 -9.80 -7.23 15.32
CA GLN A 11 -10.16 -8.10 16.45
C GLN A 11 -10.02 -9.60 16.12
N GLU A 12 -10.41 -10.01 14.92
CA GLU A 12 -10.37 -11.43 14.51
C GLU A 12 -8.96 -11.92 14.15
N HIS A 13 -8.10 -11.03 13.66
CA HIS A 13 -6.78 -11.39 13.14
C HIS A 13 -5.64 -11.07 14.12
N GLY A 14 -5.91 -10.28 15.17
CA GLY A 14 -4.92 -9.93 16.20
C GLY A 14 -3.74 -9.11 15.66
N MET A 15 -3.94 -8.36 14.57
CA MET A 15 -2.92 -7.55 13.91
C MET A 15 -3.49 -6.21 13.47
N TYR A 16 -2.62 -5.24 13.20
CA TYR A 16 -3.07 -3.91 12.74
C TYR A 16 -3.67 -3.96 11.34
N VAL A 17 -4.70 -3.15 11.07
CA VAL A 17 -5.33 -3.08 9.75
C VAL A 17 -4.32 -2.77 8.62
N PRO A 18 -3.37 -1.82 8.76
CA PRO A 18 -2.32 -1.64 7.76
C PRO A 18 -1.44 -2.89 7.53
N GLU A 19 -1.17 -3.68 8.57
CA GLU A 19 -0.45 -4.95 8.42
C GLU A 19 -1.28 -5.96 7.63
N LEU A 20 -2.57 -6.07 7.94
CA LEU A 20 -3.48 -7.00 7.27
C LEU A 20 -3.60 -6.68 5.78
N VAL A 21 -3.77 -5.40 5.44
CA VAL A 21 -3.97 -4.93 4.05
C VAL A 21 -2.70 -5.04 3.21
N PHE A 22 -1.50 -4.91 3.78
CA PHE A 22 -0.25 -4.91 2.99
C PHE A 22 0.63 -6.15 3.19
N GLY A 23 0.38 -6.92 4.25
CA GLY A 23 1.20 -8.03 4.73
C GLY A 23 0.55 -9.41 4.64
N HIS A 24 -0.74 -9.50 4.30
CA HIS A 24 -1.45 -10.77 4.17
C HIS A 24 -2.13 -10.90 2.80
N LEU A 25 -1.92 -12.04 2.13
CA LEU A 25 -2.63 -12.37 0.90
C LEU A 25 -4.12 -12.61 1.20
N LEU A 26 -4.98 -12.37 0.21
CA LEU A 26 -6.44 -12.56 0.31
C LEU A 26 -7.18 -11.69 1.34
N THR A 27 -6.63 -10.52 1.68
CA THR A 27 -7.30 -9.51 2.52
C THR A 27 -7.81 -8.36 1.65
N SER A 28 -9.11 -8.14 1.60
CA SER A 28 -9.75 -7.09 0.79
C SER A 28 -11.04 -6.66 1.48
N ASP A 29 -11.31 -5.36 1.56
CA ASP A 29 -12.62 -4.83 1.98
C ASP A 29 -13.68 -4.97 0.86
N ASN A 30 -13.32 -5.65 -0.24
CA ASN A 30 -14.06 -5.70 -1.50
C ASN A 30 -14.55 -7.10 -1.85
N TYR A 31 -14.73 -7.99 -0.85
CA TYR A 31 -15.28 -9.33 -1.06
C TYR A 31 -16.81 -9.37 -1.08
N ASP A 32 -17.48 -8.25 -0.76
CA ASP A 32 -18.94 -8.17 -0.77
C ASP A 32 -19.43 -7.69 -2.15
N ASP A 33 -19.79 -8.65 -3.01
CA ASP A 33 -20.21 -8.45 -4.40
C ASP A 33 -21.64 -7.86 -4.52
N ASP A 34 -22.37 -7.71 -3.41
CA ASP A 34 -23.71 -7.10 -3.39
C ASP A 34 -23.68 -5.56 -3.50
N GLU A 35 -22.53 -4.92 -3.26
CA GLU A 35 -22.37 -3.48 -3.47
C GLU A 35 -21.82 -3.16 -4.88
N LYS A 36 -22.62 -2.49 -5.72
CA LYS A 36 -22.14 -1.91 -6.97
C LYS A 36 -21.10 -0.83 -6.70
N LYS A 37 -19.82 -1.18 -6.77
CA LYS A 37 -18.69 -0.26 -6.56
C LYS A 37 -18.01 0.11 -7.88
N THR A 38 -17.64 1.39 -8.00
CA THR A 38 -16.90 1.98 -9.13
C THR A 38 -15.39 1.95 -8.94
N THR A 39 -14.87 1.27 -7.91
CA THR A 39 -13.44 1.23 -7.59
C THR A 39 -12.69 0.19 -8.43
N GLY A 40 -11.47 0.51 -8.87
CA GLY A 40 -10.68 -0.37 -9.74
C GLY A 40 -10.07 -1.61 -9.05
N GLY A 41 -10.08 -1.68 -7.72
CA GLY A 41 -9.44 -2.74 -6.94
C GLY A 41 -10.36 -3.93 -6.67
N ARG A 42 -10.44 -4.91 -7.56
CA ARG A 42 -11.35 -6.06 -7.39
C ARG A 42 -10.84 -7.18 -6.48
N ASN A 43 -9.55 -7.54 -6.59
CA ASN A 43 -9.10 -8.84 -6.09
C ASN A 43 -8.19 -8.75 -4.84
N GLY A 44 -7.97 -7.56 -4.28
CA GLY A 44 -7.14 -7.41 -3.08
C GLY A 44 -5.67 -7.84 -3.24
N TYR A 45 -5.14 -7.97 -4.47
CA TYR A 45 -3.75 -8.42 -4.70
C TYR A 45 -2.75 -7.28 -4.95
N GLY A 46 -3.18 -6.16 -5.53
CA GLY A 46 -2.28 -5.16 -6.11
C GLY A 46 -1.18 -4.67 -5.15
N ALA A 47 -1.58 -4.28 -3.94
CA ALA A 47 -0.65 -3.82 -2.91
C ALA A 47 0.35 -4.91 -2.44
N LYS A 48 -0.09 -6.18 -2.40
CA LYS A 48 0.75 -7.31 -1.95
C LYS A 48 1.67 -7.78 -3.05
N LEU A 49 1.24 -7.75 -4.31
CA LEU A 49 2.13 -8.04 -5.44
C LEU A 49 3.29 -7.05 -5.47
N THR A 50 3.02 -5.76 -5.23
CA THR A 50 4.10 -4.77 -5.09
C THR A 50 5.06 -5.13 -3.96
N ASN A 51 4.55 -5.58 -2.80
CA ASN A 51 5.39 -6.03 -1.68
C ASN A 51 6.23 -7.28 -2.04
N ILE A 52 5.61 -8.30 -2.65
CA ILE A 52 6.27 -9.54 -3.09
C ILE A 52 7.38 -9.25 -4.11
N PHE A 53 7.15 -8.36 -5.07
CA PHE A 53 8.14 -7.99 -6.07
C PHE A 53 9.09 -6.88 -5.63
N SER A 54 9.12 -6.55 -4.33
CA SER A 54 10.04 -5.57 -3.76
C SER A 54 11.09 -6.21 -2.86
N SER A 55 12.31 -5.68 -2.92
CA SER A 55 13.40 -5.99 -2.00
C SER A 55 13.14 -5.41 -0.60
N ARG A 56 12.51 -4.22 -0.56
CA ARG A 56 12.04 -3.53 0.64
C ARG A 56 10.70 -2.87 0.34
N PHE A 57 9.77 -2.90 1.28
CA PHE A 57 8.45 -2.28 1.17
C PHE A 57 8.09 -1.65 2.50
N GLU A 58 7.62 -0.42 2.48
CA GLU A 58 7.31 0.36 3.67
C GLU A 58 5.94 0.99 3.55
N ILE A 59 5.21 0.88 4.65
CA ILE A 59 3.91 1.53 4.83
C ILE A 59 4.03 2.49 5.98
N GLU A 60 3.54 3.70 5.73
CA GLU A 60 3.39 4.72 6.74
C GLU A 60 1.98 5.30 6.65
N CYS A 61 1.21 5.19 7.72
CA CYS A 61 -0.15 5.73 7.78
C CYS A 61 -0.25 6.72 8.94
N GLY A 62 -0.79 7.91 8.69
CA GLY A 62 -1.25 8.82 9.73
C GLY A 62 -2.75 8.73 9.84
N ASP A 63 -3.27 8.46 11.02
CA ASP A 63 -4.71 8.46 11.35
C ASP A 63 -4.99 9.64 12.28
N LYS A 64 -5.71 10.64 11.76
CA LYS A 64 -6.10 11.84 12.51
C LYS A 64 -7.16 11.54 13.57
N GLU A 65 -8.09 10.62 13.33
CA GLU A 65 -9.16 10.32 14.29
C GLU A 65 -8.60 9.64 15.54
N ARG A 66 -7.71 8.66 15.33
CA ARG A 66 -7.07 7.92 16.43
C ARG A 66 -5.80 8.59 16.95
N GLN A 67 -5.36 9.68 16.30
CA GLN A 67 -4.12 10.40 16.61
C GLN A 67 -2.88 9.48 16.64
N LYS A 68 -2.83 8.51 15.73
CA LYS A 68 -1.77 7.49 15.65
C LYS A 68 -1.09 7.50 14.30
N ARG A 69 0.23 7.30 14.30
CA ARG A 69 1.04 7.04 13.11
C ARG A 69 1.49 5.59 13.16
N TYR A 70 1.27 4.88 12.07
CA TYR A 70 1.71 3.53 11.83
C TYR A 70 2.93 3.56 10.92
N HIS A 71 3.94 2.76 11.21
CA HIS A 71 5.03 2.49 10.28
C HIS A 71 5.46 1.02 10.35
N GLN A 72 5.54 0.36 9.21
CA GLN A 72 6.03 -1.02 9.11
C GLN A 72 6.83 -1.23 7.83
N THR A 73 7.84 -2.08 7.94
CA THR A 73 8.73 -2.44 6.84
C THR A 73 8.67 -3.94 6.60
N TRP A 74 8.63 -4.33 5.33
CA TRP A 74 8.87 -5.69 4.84
C TRP A 74 10.15 -5.71 4.01
N GLU A 75 10.88 -6.82 4.09
CA GLU A 75 12.10 -7.04 3.34
C GLU A 75 12.06 -8.42 2.68
N GLN A 76 12.91 -8.60 1.67
CA GLN A 76 13.12 -9.89 0.99
C GLN A 76 11.83 -10.45 0.38
N ASN A 77 11.18 -9.70 -0.51
CA ASN A 77 9.98 -10.17 -1.22
C ASN A 77 8.86 -10.56 -0.25
N MET A 78 8.61 -9.71 0.76
CA MET A 78 7.60 -9.92 1.81
C MET A 78 7.89 -11.08 2.78
N ARG A 79 9.04 -11.78 2.66
CA ARG A 79 9.40 -12.92 3.53
C ARG A 79 9.76 -12.50 4.94
N LYS A 80 10.36 -11.32 5.10
CA LYS A 80 10.76 -10.79 6.40
C LYS A 80 9.86 -9.63 6.76
N LYS A 81 8.99 -9.84 7.75
CA LYS A 81 8.11 -8.81 8.31
C LYS A 81 8.81 -8.11 9.48
N GLY A 82 8.95 -6.79 9.40
CA GLY A 82 9.40 -5.96 10.50
C GLY A 82 8.29 -5.68 11.52
N THR A 83 8.67 -5.33 12.74
CA THR A 83 7.71 -4.92 13.79
C THR A 83 7.08 -3.58 13.46
N ALA A 84 5.76 -3.51 13.64
CA ALA A 84 5.01 -2.26 13.53
C ALA A 84 5.46 -1.26 14.60
N LYS A 85 5.75 -0.03 14.18
CA LYS A 85 6.06 1.09 15.06
C LYS A 85 4.85 2.01 15.10
N ILE A 86 4.28 2.19 16.29
CA ILE A 86 3.17 3.10 16.53
C ILE A 86 3.69 4.32 17.28
N SER A 87 3.40 5.52 16.78
CA SER A 87 3.70 6.78 17.46
C SER A 87 2.48 7.70 17.46
N ALA A 88 2.51 8.77 18.25
CA ALA A 88 1.48 9.80 18.18
C ALA A 88 1.49 10.52 16.81
N HIS A 89 0.32 10.92 16.32
CA HIS A 89 0.14 11.70 15.10
C HIS A 89 -0.84 12.84 15.37
N LYS A 90 -0.48 14.06 14.95
CA LYS A 90 -1.33 15.26 15.10
C LYS A 90 -1.68 15.94 13.76
N GLY A 91 -1.24 15.34 12.65
CA GLY A 91 -1.47 15.89 11.31
C GLY A 91 -2.73 15.34 10.64
N GLU A 92 -2.91 15.70 9.38
CA GLU A 92 -3.96 15.13 8.54
C GLU A 92 -3.74 13.63 8.29
N SER A 93 -4.84 12.95 7.99
CA SER A 93 -4.84 11.54 7.62
C SER A 93 -4.09 11.32 6.30
N PHE A 94 -3.21 10.32 6.26
CA PHE A 94 -2.48 9.95 5.04
C PHE A 94 -2.09 8.48 5.02
N THR A 95 -1.88 7.95 3.82
CA THR A 95 -1.26 6.65 3.58
C THR A 95 -0.11 6.87 2.60
N LYS A 96 1.09 6.49 2.99
CA LYS A 96 2.30 6.59 2.18
C LYS A 96 2.88 5.19 2.01
N VAL A 97 3.04 4.78 0.75
CA VAL A 97 3.68 3.54 0.36
C VAL A 97 5.04 3.87 -0.24
N THR A 98 6.11 3.29 0.28
CA THR A 98 7.47 3.42 -0.28
C THR A 98 7.99 2.02 -0.58
N PHE A 99 8.46 1.76 -1.80
CA PHE A 99 8.91 0.43 -2.18
C PHE A 99 10.16 0.49 -3.05
N TRP A 100 10.95 -0.58 -2.96
CA TRP A 100 12.18 -0.76 -3.72
C TRP A 100 12.03 -2.03 -4.56
N PRO A 101 11.73 -1.91 -5.87
CA PRO A 101 11.48 -3.07 -6.72
C PRO A 101 12.69 -3.99 -6.78
N ASP A 102 12.45 -5.29 -6.71
CA ASP A 102 13.46 -6.32 -6.89
C ASP A 102 13.74 -6.51 -8.39
N LEU A 103 14.54 -5.60 -8.94
CA LEU A 103 14.87 -5.57 -10.37
C LEU A 103 15.51 -6.88 -10.87
N GLY A 104 16.19 -7.62 -10.00
CA GLY A 104 16.80 -8.91 -10.34
C GLY A 104 15.77 -9.94 -10.82
N ARG A 105 14.57 -9.95 -10.23
CA ARG A 105 13.47 -10.83 -10.66
C ARG A 105 12.90 -10.47 -12.01
N PHE A 106 13.06 -9.22 -12.44
CA PHE A 106 12.65 -8.74 -13.75
C PHE A 106 13.77 -8.85 -14.80
N GLY A 107 14.92 -9.44 -14.45
CA GLY A 107 16.09 -9.50 -15.33
C GLY A 107 16.74 -8.13 -15.56
N MET A 108 16.48 -7.16 -14.67
CA MET A 108 16.92 -5.77 -14.80
C MET A 108 18.01 -5.45 -13.75
N LYS A 109 18.97 -4.60 -14.12
CA LYS A 109 20.00 -4.10 -13.19
C LYS A 109 19.68 -2.70 -12.64
N LYS A 110 18.91 -1.92 -13.38
CA LYS A 110 18.51 -0.56 -13.06
C LYS A 110 17.18 -0.24 -13.72
N LEU A 111 16.43 0.70 -13.16
CA LEU A 111 15.30 1.31 -13.85
C LEU A 111 15.86 2.18 -14.98
N ASP A 112 15.62 1.80 -16.22
CA ASP A 112 16.03 2.62 -17.37
C ASP A 112 15.10 3.85 -17.50
N LYS A 113 15.53 4.80 -18.34
CA LYS A 113 14.78 6.06 -18.54
C LYS A 113 13.43 5.81 -19.22
N ASP A 114 13.31 4.76 -20.03
CA ASP A 114 12.10 4.47 -20.80
C ASP A 114 11.01 3.91 -19.88
N LEU A 115 11.35 2.95 -19.01
CA LEU A 115 10.47 2.41 -17.98
C LEU A 115 10.11 3.49 -16.95
N ALA A 116 11.08 4.31 -16.52
CA ALA A 116 10.81 5.45 -15.64
C ALA A 116 9.83 6.45 -16.32
N GLY A 117 10.02 6.74 -17.60
CA GLY A 117 9.14 7.58 -18.40
C GLY A 117 7.74 6.98 -18.54
N LEU A 118 7.63 5.67 -18.72
CA LEU A 118 6.35 4.96 -18.79
C LEU A 118 5.61 5.01 -17.45
N MET A 119 6.31 4.80 -16.33
CA MET A 119 5.74 4.94 -14.99
C MET A 119 5.28 6.37 -14.72
N ALA A 120 6.09 7.37 -15.07
CA ALA A 120 5.74 8.78 -14.92
C ALA A 120 4.50 9.14 -15.76
N ARG A 121 4.44 8.67 -17.00
CA ARG A 121 3.27 8.85 -17.88
C ARG A 121 2.03 8.17 -17.29
N ARG A 122 2.18 7.00 -16.68
CA ARG A 122 1.06 6.30 -16.01
C ARG A 122 0.53 7.10 -14.82
N CYS A 123 1.41 7.68 -14.01
CA CYS A 123 1.03 8.57 -12.91
C CYS A 123 0.27 9.80 -13.42
N LEU A 124 0.81 10.48 -14.44
CA LEU A 124 0.15 11.64 -15.06
C LEU A 124 -1.21 11.26 -15.67
N GLY A 125 -1.32 10.08 -16.28
CA GLY A 125 -2.58 9.57 -16.81
C GLY A 125 -3.63 9.29 -15.72
N GLN A 126 -3.23 8.89 -14.52
CA GLN A 126 -4.17 8.76 -13.38
C GLN A 126 -4.63 10.13 -12.89
N SER A 127 -3.71 11.08 -12.73
CA SER A 127 -4.06 12.46 -12.34
C SER A 127 -4.97 13.16 -13.35
N GLY A 128 -4.81 12.88 -14.65
CA GLY A 128 -5.68 13.41 -15.70
C GLY A 128 -7.06 12.75 -15.77
N ALA A 129 -7.18 11.48 -15.37
CA ALA A 129 -8.47 10.79 -15.30
C ALA A 129 -9.29 11.24 -14.08
N GLU A 130 -8.64 11.47 -12.93
CA GLU A 130 -9.30 12.00 -11.72
C GLU A 130 -9.76 13.46 -11.87
N ALA A 131 -9.20 14.22 -12.81
CA ALA A 131 -9.59 15.62 -13.08
C ALA A 131 -10.70 15.77 -14.13
N ALA A 132 -11.16 14.65 -14.73
CA ALA A 132 -12.17 14.62 -15.78
C ALA A 132 -13.54 14.08 -15.31
N GLU A 133 -13.68 13.78 -14.01
CA GLU A 133 -14.94 13.53 -13.30
C GLU A 133 -15.32 14.75 -12.46
#